data_AF-A0A958DA57-F1
#
_entry.id   AF-A0A958DA57-F1
#
_cell.length_a   1.000
_cell.length_b   1.000
_cell.length_c   1.000
_cell.angle_alpha   90.00
_cell.angle_beta   90.00
_cell.angle_gamma   90.00
#
_symmetry.space_group_name_H-M   'P 1'
#
loop_
_entity.id
_entity.type
_entity.pdbx_description
1 polymer ?
#
loop_
_entity_poly.entity_id
_entity_poly.type
_entity_poly.pdbx_seq_one_letter_code
_entity_poly.pdbx_strand_id
1 'polypeptide(L)'
;QCYHKAQYAATRISMIPGYQIVGEKPFFKEFVVRCPAPVHVIKDYLLMEWGIVAGYDLVDDYPELGECLLLCVTEMNTRQEIDDLVEALASVAEMVEDMELELVRELEDVR
;
A
#
# COMPACT_ATOMS: atom_id res chain seq x y z
N GLN A 1 -19.71 -5.24 12.51
CA GLN A 1 -19.21 -3.90 12.12
C GLN A 1 -17.80 -3.95 11.51
N CYS A 2 -17.43 -5.04 10.83
CA CYS A 2 -16.08 -5.34 10.34
C CYS A 2 -15.97 -5.04 8.85
N TYR A 3 -17.04 -5.38 8.13
CA TYR A 3 -17.24 -5.03 6.72
C TYR A 3 -16.99 -3.54 6.44
N HIS A 4 -17.44 -2.65 7.33
CA HIS A 4 -17.24 -1.20 7.17
C HIS A 4 -15.77 -0.77 7.31
N LYS A 5 -14.95 -1.46 8.11
CA LYS A 5 -13.55 -1.07 8.35
C LYS A 5 -12.64 -1.49 7.18
N ALA A 6 -12.78 -2.73 6.70
CA ALA A 6 -12.01 -3.20 5.55
C ALA A 6 -12.37 -2.41 4.28
N GLN A 7 -13.65 -2.14 4.06
CA GLN A 7 -14.10 -1.29 2.95
C GLN A 7 -13.62 0.15 3.09
N TYR A 8 -13.61 0.71 4.31
CA TYR A 8 -13.03 2.03 4.58
C TYR A 8 -11.54 2.07 4.26
N ALA A 9 -10.75 1.13 4.77
CA ALA A 9 -9.33 1.03 4.51
C ALA A 9 -9.05 0.94 3.01
N ALA A 10 -9.71 0.01 2.30
CA ALA A 10 -9.52 -0.18 0.87
C ALA A 10 -9.91 1.07 0.05
N THR A 11 -11.01 1.73 0.42
CA THR A 11 -11.44 2.97 -0.25
C THR A 11 -10.38 4.06 -0.07
N ARG A 12 -9.87 4.23 1.15
CA ARG A 12 -8.85 5.25 1.45
C ARG A 12 -7.54 4.96 0.75
N ILE A 13 -7.09 3.71 0.76
CA ILE A 13 -5.86 3.27 0.08
C ILE A 13 -6.00 3.44 -1.44
N SER A 14 -7.16 3.15 -2.03
CA SER A 14 -7.41 3.32 -3.47
C SER A 14 -7.34 4.78 -3.96
N MET A 15 -7.40 5.75 -3.03
CA MET A 15 -7.28 7.17 -3.36
C MET A 15 -5.82 7.65 -3.35
N ILE A 16 -4.89 6.82 -2.87
CA ILE A 16 -3.46 7.14 -2.86
C ILE A 16 -2.91 6.87 -4.28
N PRO A 17 -2.23 7.84 -4.91
CA PRO A 17 -1.55 7.61 -6.18
C PRO A 17 -0.64 6.37 -6.15
N GLY A 18 -0.61 5.63 -7.26
CA GLY A 18 0.22 4.44 -7.39
C GLY A 18 -0.30 3.17 -6.70
N TYR A 19 -1.28 3.27 -5.80
CA TYR A 19 -1.93 2.10 -5.19
C TYR A 19 -3.23 1.72 -5.92
N GLN A 20 -3.51 0.42 -5.98
CA GLN A 20 -4.73 -0.09 -6.60
C GLN A 20 -5.27 -1.30 -5.83
N ILE A 21 -6.57 -1.32 -5.55
CA ILE A 21 -7.22 -2.51 -4.98
C ILE A 21 -7.42 -3.55 -6.09
N VAL A 22 -6.92 -4.76 -5.86
CA VAL A 22 -6.99 -5.86 -6.83
C VAL A 22 -8.24 -6.70 -6.58
N GLY A 23 -9.08 -6.81 -7.61
CA GLY A 23 -10.31 -7.61 -7.61
C GLY A 23 -11.58 -6.78 -7.40
N GLU A 24 -12.64 -7.12 -8.13
CA GLU A 24 -13.95 -6.43 -8.09
C GLU A 24 -14.95 -7.08 -7.13
N LYS A 25 -14.58 -8.20 -6.50
CA LYS A 25 -15.49 -8.96 -5.65
C LYS A 25 -15.56 -8.36 -4.24
N PRO A 26 -16.73 -8.42 -3.58
CA PRO A 26 -16.85 -8.07 -2.17
C PRO A 26 -15.86 -8.89 -1.36
N PHE A 27 -15.01 -8.21 -0.60
CA PHE A 27 -14.12 -8.84 0.37
C PHE A 27 -14.63 -8.61 1.80
N PHE A 28 -14.34 -9.56 2.68
CA PHE A 28 -14.84 -9.54 4.06
C PHE A 28 -13.93 -8.74 4.99
N LYS A 29 -12.69 -9.22 5.15
CA LYS A 29 -11.67 -8.63 6.02
C LYS A 29 -10.36 -8.41 5.30
N GLU A 30 -10.15 -9.12 4.19
CA GLU A 30 -8.87 -9.17 3.50
C GLU A 30 -9.01 -8.72 2.06
N PHE A 31 -8.10 -7.86 1.62
CA PHE A 31 -8.07 -7.40 0.23
C PHE A 31 -6.63 -7.24 -0.23
N VAL A 32 -6.45 -7.40 -1.54
CA VAL A 32 -5.15 -7.28 -2.18
C VAL A 32 -4.97 -5.86 -2.68
N VAL A 33 -3.78 -5.31 -2.44
CA VAL A 33 -3.38 -3.98 -2.89
C VAL A 33 -2.15 -4.13 -3.75
N ARG A 34 -2.21 -3.63 -4.98
CA ARG A 34 -1.03 -3.42 -5.83
C ARG A 34 -0.32 -2.14 -5.39
N CYS A 35 0.99 -2.23 -5.28
CA CYS A 35 1.86 -1.20 -4.71
C CYS A 35 2.68 -0.47 -5.80
N PRO A 36 3.07 0.79 -5.55
CA PRO A 36 3.90 1.56 -6.48
C PRO A 36 5.39 1.20 -6.44
N ALA A 37 5.82 0.43 -5.44
CA ALA A 37 7.21 0.06 -5.20
C ALA A 37 7.31 -1.40 -4.73
N PRO A 38 8.53 -1.97 -4.72
CA PRO A 38 8.73 -3.34 -4.26
C PRO A 38 8.16 -3.58 -2.86
N VAL A 39 7.34 -4.62 -2.69
CA VAL A 39 6.56 -4.84 -1.47
C VAL A 39 7.45 -4.97 -0.23
N HIS A 40 8.62 -5.61 -0.36
CA HIS A 40 9.59 -5.73 0.72
C HIS A 40 10.08 -4.36 1.22
N VAL A 41 10.35 -3.40 0.33
CA VAL A 41 10.78 -2.04 0.69
C VAL A 41 9.67 -1.33 1.46
N ILE A 42 8.43 -1.44 0.99
CA ILE A 42 7.27 -0.83 1.66
C ILE A 42 7.08 -1.43 3.05
N LYS A 43 7.13 -2.75 3.18
CA LYS A 43 7.00 -3.45 4.47
C LYS A 43 8.07 -3.02 5.47
N ASP A 44 9.33 -2.96 5.02
CA ASP A 44 10.43 -2.54 5.88
C ASP A 44 10.28 -1.08 6.31
N TYR A 45 9.90 -0.20 5.40
CA TYR A 45 9.64 1.22 5.70
C TYR A 45 8.50 1.41 6.70
N LEU A 46 7.35 0.77 6.48
CA LEU A 46 6.20 0.81 7.41
C LEU A 46 6.58 0.32 8.80
N LEU A 47 7.40 -0.74 8.87
CA LEU A 47 7.84 -1.27 10.15
C LEU A 47 8.82 -0.33 10.87
N MET A 48 9.80 0.21 10.15
CA MET A 48 10.87 1.02 10.74
C MET A 48 10.40 2.43 11.13
N GLU A 49 9.63 3.09 10.26
CA GLU A 49 9.26 4.50 10.46
C GLU A 49 7.92 4.66 11.19
N TRP A 50 6.99 3.73 10.97
CA TRP A 50 5.63 3.82 11.51
C TRP A 50 5.33 2.77 12.58
N GLY A 51 6.20 1.77 12.78
CA GLY A 51 5.94 0.66 13.68
C GLY A 51 4.81 -0.26 13.20
N ILE A 52 4.47 -0.22 11.91
CA ILE A 52 3.37 -0.96 11.32
C ILE A 52 3.89 -2.24 10.68
N VAL A 53 3.43 -3.39 11.17
CA VAL A 53 3.61 -4.66 10.47
C VAL A 53 2.61 -4.71 9.33
N ALA A 54 3.11 -4.50 8.10
CA ALA A 54 2.30 -4.60 6.90
C ALA A 54 1.77 -6.03 6.67
N GLY A 55 0.86 -6.15 5.71
CA GLY A 55 0.23 -7.40 5.33
C GLY A 55 1.18 -8.46 4.75
N TYR A 56 0.58 -9.48 4.15
CA TYR A 56 1.33 -10.58 3.55
C TYR A 56 1.81 -10.22 2.15
N ASP A 57 3.08 -10.50 1.88
CA ASP A 57 3.71 -10.27 0.58
C ASP A 57 3.30 -11.40 -0.38
N LEU A 58 2.64 -11.05 -1.49
CA LEU A 58 2.16 -12.03 -2.45
C LEU A 58 3.16 -12.30 -3.59
N VAL A 59 4.27 -11.58 -3.66
CA VAL A 59 5.22 -11.66 -4.78
C VAL A 59 5.79 -13.08 -4.91
N ASP A 60 6.11 -13.74 -3.79
CA ASP A 60 6.72 -15.07 -3.79
C ASP A 60 5.74 -16.18 -4.16
N ASP A 61 4.49 -16.11 -3.67
CA ASP A 61 3.49 -17.15 -3.88
C ASP A 61 2.67 -16.95 -5.18
N TYR A 62 2.54 -15.71 -5.63
CA TYR A 62 1.73 -15.30 -6.79
C TYR A 62 2.48 -14.25 -7.64
N PRO A 63 3.61 -14.63 -8.26
CA PRO A 63 4.44 -13.70 -9.03
C PRO A 63 3.68 -13.04 -10.19
N GLU A 64 2.62 -13.66 -10.71
CA GLU A 64 1.75 -13.09 -11.74
C GLU A 64 0.95 -11.85 -11.28
N LEU A 65 0.79 -11.64 -9.97
CA LEU A 65 0.12 -10.47 -9.42
C LEU A 65 1.05 -9.24 -9.37
N GLY A 66 2.37 -9.47 -9.41
CA GLY A 66 3.40 -8.45 -9.28
C GLY A 66 3.53 -7.94 -7.83
N GLU A 67 3.92 -6.68 -7.69
CA GLU A 67 4.09 -6.02 -6.38
C GLU A 67 2.74 -5.84 -5.66
N CYS A 68 2.30 -6.89 -4.96
CA CYS A 68 1.01 -6.93 -4.29
C CYS A 68 1.13 -7.35 -2.82
N LEU A 69 0.37 -6.66 -1.97
CA LEU A 69 0.25 -6.90 -0.55
C LEU A 69 -1.17 -7.36 -0.22
N LEU A 70 -1.32 -8.46 0.51
CA LEU A 70 -2.59 -8.87 1.10
C LEU A 70 -2.75 -8.24 2.48
N LEU A 71 -3.68 -7.29 2.61
CA LEU A 71 -3.99 -6.62 3.87
C LEU A 71 -5.19 -7.27 4.56
N CYS A 72 -5.11 -7.44 5.88
CA CYS A 72 -6.22 -7.91 6.70
C CYS A 72 -6.63 -6.82 7.71
N VAL A 73 -7.88 -6.37 7.63
CA VAL A 73 -8.47 -5.40 8.54
C VAL A 73 -9.60 -6.06 9.32
N THR A 74 -9.40 -6.17 10.63
CA THR A 74 -10.29 -6.87 11.55
C THR A 74 -11.11 -5.91 12.40
N GLU A 75 -12.01 -6.46 13.21
CA GLU A 75 -12.79 -5.74 14.20
C GLU A 75 -11.91 -5.07 15.26
N MET A 76 -10.74 -5.65 15.53
CA MET A 76 -9.79 -5.20 16.54
C MET A 76 -9.08 -3.91 16.11
N ASN A 77 -8.97 -3.66 14.80
CA ASN A 77 -8.32 -2.45 14.30
C ASN A 77 -9.17 -1.22 14.60
N THR A 78 -8.61 -0.21 15.23
CA THR A 78 -9.28 1.08 15.43
C THR A 78 -9.33 1.87 14.13
N ARG A 79 -10.20 2.89 14.05
CA ARG A 79 -10.21 3.77 12.89
C ARG A 79 -8.90 4.54 12.75
N GLN A 80 -8.32 4.95 13.88
CA GLN A 80 -7.05 5.67 13.90
C GLN A 80 -5.92 4.80 13.33
N GLU A 81 -5.81 3.54 13.74
CA GLU A 81 -4.79 2.62 13.19
C GLU A 81 -4.93 2.44 11.66
N ILE A 82 -6.17 2.48 11.14
CA ILE A 82 -6.40 2.43 9.68
C ILE A 82 -5.99 3.75 9.02
N ASP A 83 -6.28 4.89 9.66
CA ASP A 83 -5.87 6.20 9.15
C ASP A 83 -4.33 6.34 9.18
N ASP A 84 -3.66 5.85 10.22
CA ASP A 84 -2.19 5.80 10.34
C ASP A 84 -1.58 4.92 9.23
N LEU A 85 -2.17 3.76 8.95
CA LEU A 85 -1.76 2.90 7.82
C LEU A 85 -1.90 3.63 6.48
N VAL A 86 -3.02 4.35 6.27
CA VAL A 86 -3.26 5.11 5.04
C VAL A 86 -2.23 6.23 4.88
N GLU A 87 -1.90 6.93 5.97
CA GLU A 87 -0.89 7.99 5.96
C GLU A 87 0.51 7.43 5.68
N ALA A 88 0.87 6.32 6.30
CA ALA A 88 2.13 5.63 6.04
C ALA A 88 2.27 5.23 4.56
N LEU A 89 1.23 4.62 3.99
CA LEU A 89 1.23 4.23 2.57
C LEU A 89 1.28 5.45 1.64
N ALA A 90 0.64 6.57 2.01
CA ALA A 90 0.70 7.81 1.24
C ALA A 90 2.10 8.42 1.22
N SER A 91 2.81 8.42 2.35
CA SER A 91 4.20 8.88 2.40
C SER A 91 5.13 8.08 1.49
N VAL A 92 4.89 6.76 1.35
CA VAL A 92 5.61 5.92 0.38
C VAL A 92 5.32 6.35 -1.07
N ALA A 93 4.06 6.67 -1.41
CA ALA A 93 3.73 7.14 -2.75
C ALA A 93 4.44 8.45 -3.09
N GLU A 94 4.46 9.41 -2.14
CA GLU A 94 5.17 10.68 -2.32
C GLU A 94 6.68 10.47 -2.53
N MET A 95 7.31 9.57 -1.76
CA MET A 95 8.73 9.24 -1.95
C MET A 95 9.02 8.65 -3.33
N VAL A 96 8.14 7.77 -3.83
CA VAL A 96 8.30 7.17 -5.15
C VAL A 96 8.15 8.22 -6.25
N GLU A 97 7.14 9.09 -6.15
CA GLU A 97 6.94 10.19 -7.10
C GLU A 97 8.13 11.15 -7.13
N ASP A 98 8.66 11.53 -5.96
CA ASP A 98 9.84 12.40 -5.85
C ASP A 98 11.09 11.77 -6.48
N MET A 99 11.33 10.48 -6.26
CA MET A 99 12.44 9.74 -6.87
C MET A 99 12.31 9.66 -8.40
N GLU A 100 11.11 9.41 -8.92
CA GLU A 100 10.88 9.39 -10.37
C GLU A 100 11.12 10.77 -11.00
N LEU A 101 10.68 11.85 -10.35
CA LEU A 101 10.91 13.22 -10.82
C LEU A 101 12.39 13.59 -10.83
N GLU A 102 13.16 13.17 -9.82
CA GLU A 102 14.61 13.41 -9.75
C GLU A 102 15.35 12.69 -10.90
N LEU A 103 15.01 11.43 -11.17
CA LEU A 103 15.60 10.66 -12.27
C LEU A 103 15.30 11.29 -13.65
N VAL A 104 14.07 11.80 -13.85
CA VAL A 104 13.70 12.48 -15.10
C VAL A 104 14.54 13.74 -15.30
N ARG A 105 14.74 14.55 -14.23
CA ARG A 105 15.57 15.77 -14.31
C ARG A 105 17.02 15.45 -14.65
N GLU A 106 17.61 14.43 -14.03
CA GLU A 106 18.98 14.00 -14.33
C GLU A 106 19.15 13.58 -15.80
N LEU A 107 18.15 12.89 -16.37
CA LEU A 107 18.18 12.48 -17.78
C LEU A 107 18.01 13.66 -18.75
N GLU A 108 17.26 14.70 -18.37
CA GLU A 108 17.10 15.91 -19.17
C GLU A 108 18.37 16.77 -19.17
N ASP A 109 19.08 16.88 -18.06
CA ASP A 109 20.32 17.66 -17.93
C ASP A 109 21.54 17.04 -18.68
N VAL A 110 21.46 15.77 -19.06
CA VAL A 110 22.50 15.07 -19.84
C VAL A 110 22.24 15.14 -21.37
N ARG A 111 21.10 15.69 -21.82
CA ARG A 111 20.77 15.90 -23.25
C ARG A 111 21.17 17.28 -23.76
#